data_AF-Q09626-F1
#
_entry.id   AF-Q09626-F1
#
_cell.length_a   1.000
_cell.length_b   1.000
_cell.length_c   1.000
_cell.angle_alpha   90.00
_cell.angle_beta   90.00
_cell.angle_gamma   90.00
#
_symmetry.space_group_name_H-M   'P 1'
#
loop_
_entity.id
_entity.type
_entity.pdbx_description
1 polymer ?
#
loop_
_entity_poly.entity_id
_entity_poly.type
_entity_poly.pdbx_seq_one_letter_code
_entity_poly.pdbx_strand_id
1 'polypeptide(L)'
;MFSFFTYFLLSALLLSASCRQPSMDTSKADRILREIEMETELENQLSRARRVPAGEVRACGRRLLLFVWSTCGEPCTPQEDMDIATVCCTTQCTPSYIKQACCPEK
;
A
#
# COMPACT_ATOMS: atom_id res chain seq x y z
N MET A 1 15.21 -16.06 65.04
CA MET A 1 16.05 -16.88 64.14
C MET A 1 15.26 -17.54 63.02
N PHE A 2 14.10 -18.17 63.30
CA PHE A 2 13.23 -18.79 62.28
C PHE A 2 12.80 -17.87 61.12
N SER A 3 12.47 -16.60 61.40
CA SER A 3 12.00 -15.65 60.38
C SER A 3 13.06 -15.34 59.30
N PHE A 4 14.34 -15.21 59.68
CA PHE A 4 15.43 -14.97 58.71
C PHE A 4 15.62 -16.16 57.75
N PHE A 5 15.48 -17.39 58.26
CA PHE A 5 15.57 -18.59 57.44
C PHE A 5 14.43 -18.67 56.42
N THR A 6 13.19 -18.34 56.81
CA THR A 6 12.06 -18.36 55.87
C THR A 6 12.18 -17.29 54.79
N TYR A 7 12.67 -16.09 55.13
CA TYR A 7 12.94 -15.05 54.14
C TYR A 7 14.02 -15.46 53.13
N PHE A 8 15.09 -16.11 53.60
CA PHE A 8 16.17 -16.61 52.74
C PHE A 8 15.68 -17.74 51.81
N LEU A 9 14.84 -18.64 52.31
CA LEU A 9 14.24 -19.70 51.48
C LEU A 9 13.26 -19.15 50.45
N LEU A 10 12.46 -18.14 50.81
CA LEU A 10 11.53 -17.49 49.88
C LEU A 10 12.26 -16.74 48.77
N SER A 11 13.33 -16.01 49.09
CA SER A 11 14.12 -15.32 48.06
C SER A 11 14.81 -16.30 47.11
N ALA A 12 15.34 -17.41 47.63
CA ALA A 12 15.92 -18.48 46.80
C ALA A 12 14.87 -19.17 45.89
N LEU A 13 13.65 -19.38 46.39
CA LEU A 13 12.55 -19.95 45.59
C LEU A 13 12.08 -18.99 44.48
N LEU A 14 11.97 -17.69 44.78
CA LEU A 14 11.60 -16.68 43.78
C LEU A 14 12.69 -16.54 42.70
N LEU A 15 13.96 -16.59 43.07
CA LEU A 15 15.07 -16.49 42.13
C LEU A 15 15.15 -17.71 41.20
N SER A 16 14.91 -18.91 41.73
CA SER A 16 14.88 -20.14 40.92
C SER A 16 13.64 -20.26 40.02
N ALA A 17 12.50 -19.66 40.40
CA ALA A 17 11.31 -19.61 39.56
C ALA A 17 11.53 -18.70 38.32
N SER A 18 12.19 -17.56 38.49
CA SER A 18 12.50 -16.64 37.38
C SER A 18 13.49 -17.22 36.37
N CYS A 19 14.38 -18.13 36.78
CA CYS A 19 15.28 -18.84 35.87
C CYS A 19 14.60 -19.96 35.06
N ARG A 20 13.37 -20.37 35.40
CA ARG A 20 12.56 -21.28 34.56
C ARG A 20 11.72 -20.50 33.56
N GLN A 21 12.32 -19.56 32.83
CA GLN A 21 11.71 -19.16 31.56
C GLN A 21 12.13 -20.17 30.50
N PRO A 22 11.17 -20.83 29.82
CA PRO A 22 11.50 -21.75 28.75
C PRO A 22 12.24 -20.95 27.70
N SER A 23 13.43 -21.44 27.33
CA SER A 23 14.11 -21.06 26.10
C SER A 23 13.11 -21.23 24.96
N MET A 24 12.40 -20.17 24.59
CA MET A 24 11.63 -20.16 23.36
C MET A 24 12.65 -20.40 22.25
N ASP A 25 12.46 -21.53 21.55
CA ASP A 25 13.23 -21.94 20.39
C ASP A 25 13.40 -20.75 19.43
N THR A 26 14.56 -20.10 19.49
CA THR A 26 14.97 -19.05 18.53
C THR A 26 14.86 -19.57 17.10
N SER A 27 15.11 -20.87 16.92
CA SER A 27 15.01 -21.57 15.63
C SER A 27 13.65 -21.44 14.94
N LYS A 28 12.52 -21.38 15.68
CA LYS A 28 11.18 -21.22 15.08
C LYS A 28 10.89 -19.78 14.71
N ALA A 29 11.29 -18.84 15.57
CA ALA A 29 11.13 -17.41 15.29
C ALA A 29 11.91 -17.01 14.02
N ASP A 30 13.15 -17.51 13.88
CA ASP A 30 14.00 -17.25 12.71
C ASP A 30 13.39 -17.81 11.41
N ARG A 31 12.69 -18.95 11.46
CA ARG A 31 12.02 -19.52 10.29
C ARG A 31 10.82 -18.68 9.85
N ILE A 32 10.01 -18.21 10.79
CA ILE A 32 8.83 -17.37 10.50
C ILE A 32 9.27 -16.03 9.92
N LEU A 33 10.31 -15.42 10.48
CA LEU A 33 10.83 -14.15 9.98
C LEU A 33 11.30 -14.26 8.52
N ARG A 34 12.03 -15.32 8.17
CA ARG A 34 12.50 -15.56 6.79
C ARG A 34 11.37 -15.78 5.78
N GLU A 35 10.26 -16.39 6.20
CA GLU A 35 9.09 -16.60 5.34
C GLU A 35 8.41 -15.27 5.00
N ILE A 36 8.23 -14.41 6.02
CA ILE A 36 7.65 -13.07 5.84
C ILE A 36 8.57 -12.17 4.99
N GLU A 37 9.89 -12.24 5.20
CA GLU A 37 10.86 -11.49 4.38
C GLU A 37 10.73 -11.85 2.89
N MET A 38 10.64 -13.14 2.54
CA MET A 38 10.44 -13.56 1.15
C MET A 38 9.13 -13.04 0.54
N GLU A 39 8.02 -13.09 1.27
CA GLU A 39 6.72 -12.58 0.77
C GLU A 39 6.78 -11.07 0.53
N THR A 40 7.41 -10.32 1.44
CA THR A 40 7.55 -8.86 1.30
C THR A 40 8.49 -8.45 0.16
N GLU A 41 9.54 -9.24 -0.13
CA GLU A 41 10.39 -9.01 -1.30
C GLU A 41 9.63 -9.23 -2.60
N LEU A 42 8.80 -10.28 -2.68
CA LEU A 42 7.97 -10.57 -3.85
C LEU A 42 6.93 -9.47 -4.09
N GLU A 43 6.22 -9.02 -3.06
CA GLU A 43 5.26 -7.92 -3.16
C GLU A 43 5.93 -6.61 -3.62
N ASN A 44 7.13 -6.32 -3.14
CA ASN A 44 7.89 -5.14 -3.56
C ASN A 44 8.30 -5.22 -5.04
N GLN A 45 8.72 -6.40 -5.52
CA GLN A 45 9.04 -6.60 -6.94
C GLN A 45 7.79 -6.42 -7.83
N LEU A 46 6.64 -6.94 -7.41
CA LEU A 46 5.38 -6.80 -8.14
C LEU A 46 4.85 -5.36 -8.13
N SER A 47 4.95 -4.67 -6.99
CA SER A 47 4.54 -3.27 -6.85
C SER A 47 5.39 -2.32 -7.71
N ARG A 48 6.70 -2.61 -7.84
CA ARG A 48 7.62 -1.81 -8.67
C ARG A 48 7.32 -1.93 -10.16
N ALA A 49 6.95 -3.12 -10.64
CA ALA A 49 6.65 -3.35 -12.05
C ALA A 49 5.45 -2.51 -12.56
N ARG A 50 4.56 -2.03 -11.68
CA ARG A 50 3.37 -1.25 -12.07
C ARG A 50 3.52 0.27 -12.00
N ARG A 51 4.71 0.81 -11.69
CA ARG A 51 4.90 2.27 -11.78
C ARG A 51 5.32 2.65 -13.21
N VAL A 52 4.33 2.98 -14.04
CA VAL A 52 4.58 3.66 -15.33
C VAL A 52 5.40 4.93 -15.03
N PRO A 53 6.52 5.18 -15.74
CA PRO A 53 7.40 6.31 -15.46
C PRO A 53 6.62 7.62 -15.46
N ALA A 54 6.87 8.47 -14.46
CA ALA A 54 6.17 9.73 -14.20
C ALA A 54 6.36 10.81 -15.29
N GLY A 55 6.94 10.47 -16.44
CA GLY A 55 7.38 11.42 -17.47
C GLY A 55 6.23 12.12 -18.21
N GLU A 56 5.10 11.46 -18.37
CA GLU A 56 3.88 12.04 -18.94
C GLU A 56 2.75 11.22 -18.36
N VAL A 57 2.07 11.72 -17.32
CA VAL A 57 1.08 10.90 -16.64
C VAL A 57 -0.22 10.89 -17.46
N ARG A 58 -0.21 10.07 -18.51
CA ARG A 58 -1.32 9.88 -19.46
C ARG A 58 -2.60 9.61 -18.69
N ALA A 59 -3.66 10.33 -19.05
CA ALA A 59 -4.97 10.16 -18.45
C ALA A 59 -5.68 9.01 -19.14
N CYS A 60 -5.31 7.77 -18.79
CA CYS A 60 -5.98 6.57 -19.28
C CYS A 60 -7.01 6.05 -18.25
N GLY A 61 -8.09 5.45 -18.74
CA GLY A 61 -9.07 4.73 -17.92
C GLY A 61 -9.69 5.58 -16.81
N ARG A 62 -9.61 5.12 -15.56
CA ARG A 62 -10.19 5.82 -14.40
C ARG A 62 -9.67 7.25 -14.22
N ARG A 63 -8.41 7.51 -14.58
CA ARG A 63 -7.83 8.86 -14.48
C ARG A 63 -8.50 9.83 -15.46
N LEU A 64 -8.87 9.35 -16.65
CA LEU A 64 -9.61 10.17 -17.61
C LEU A 64 -10.99 10.54 -17.08
N LEU A 65 -11.71 9.56 -16.52
CA LEU A 65 -13.05 9.81 -15.95
C LEU A 65 -13.00 10.86 -14.84
N LEU A 66 -12.02 10.78 -13.95
CA LEU A 66 -11.81 11.80 -12.92
C LEU A 66 -11.47 13.16 -13.51
N PHE A 67 -10.65 13.18 -14.57
CA PHE A 67 -10.25 14.41 -15.23
C PHE A 67 -11.43 15.09 -15.95
N VAL A 68 -12.25 14.32 -16.66
CA VAL A 68 -13.52 14.76 -17.24
C VAL A 68 -14.44 15.31 -16.16
N TRP A 69 -14.64 14.57 -15.07
CA TRP A 69 -15.51 15.01 -13.97
C TRP A 69 -15.02 16.30 -13.33
N SER A 70 -13.71 16.48 -13.15
CA SER A 70 -13.14 17.72 -12.63
C SER A 70 -13.28 18.91 -13.59
N THR A 71 -13.37 18.64 -14.89
CA THR A 71 -13.42 19.68 -15.93
C THR A 71 -14.86 20.09 -16.29
N CYS A 72 -15.77 19.11 -16.38
CA CYS A 72 -17.16 19.31 -16.80
C CYS A 72 -18.16 19.27 -15.63
N GLY A 73 -17.83 18.62 -14.50
CA GLY A 73 -18.76 18.40 -13.37
C GLY A 73 -19.81 17.31 -13.60
N GLU A 74 -19.89 16.80 -14.82
CA GLU A 74 -20.88 15.84 -15.32
C GLU A 74 -20.18 14.77 -16.18
N PRO A 75 -20.83 13.62 -16.46
CA PRO A 75 -20.30 12.66 -17.41
C PRO A 75 -20.11 13.29 -18.80
N CYS A 76 -19.04 12.90 -19.50
CA CYS A 76 -18.79 13.35 -20.87
C CYS A 76 -19.95 12.96 -21.78
N THR A 77 -20.52 13.94 -22.48
CA THR A 77 -21.46 13.68 -23.59
C THR A 77 -20.70 13.94 -24.88
N PRO A 78 -20.08 12.92 -25.51
CA PRO A 78 -19.34 13.14 -26.74
C PRO A 78 -20.32 13.62 -27.82
N GLN A 79 -20.09 14.83 -28.35
CA GLN A 79 -20.86 15.34 -29.49
C GLN A 79 -20.38 14.74 -30.82
N GLU A 80 -19.15 14.24 -30.85
CA GLU A 80 -18.48 13.75 -32.04
C GLU A 80 -18.06 12.30 -31.80
N ASP A 81 -18.07 11.47 -32.85
CA ASP A 81 -17.58 10.07 -32.87
C ASP A 81 -16.06 9.95 -32.56
N MET A 82 -15.47 10.94 -31.90
CA MET A 82 -14.09 10.94 -31.43
C MET A 82 -13.97 10.14 -30.14
N ASP A 83 -13.18 9.08 -30.18
CA ASP A 83 -12.79 8.35 -28.99
C ASP A 83 -11.75 9.15 -28.17
N ILE A 84 -12.26 10.03 -27.32
CA ILE A 84 -11.47 10.81 -26.36
C ILE A 84 -10.63 9.89 -25.47
N ALA A 85 -11.06 8.65 -25.20
CA ALA A 85 -10.29 7.73 -24.38
C ALA A 85 -9.01 7.27 -25.09
N THR A 86 -9.09 6.95 -26.37
CA THR A 86 -7.91 6.61 -27.17
C THR A 86 -6.98 7.80 -27.34
N VAL A 87 -7.53 8.99 -27.61
CA VAL A 87 -6.73 10.22 -27.74
C VAL A 87 -6.02 10.54 -26.42
N CYS A 88 -6.75 10.68 -25.32
CA CYS A 88 -6.17 11.05 -24.02
C CYS A 88 -5.30 9.97 -23.37
N CYS A 89 -5.40 8.73 -23.85
CA CYS A 89 -4.51 7.66 -23.43
C CYS A 89 -3.22 7.61 -24.26
N THR A 90 -3.24 8.11 -25.50
CA THR A 90 -2.07 8.19 -26.37
C THR A 90 -1.32 9.51 -26.19
N THR A 91 -2.04 10.61 -26.01
CA THR A 91 -1.52 11.97 -25.85
C THR A 91 -2.03 12.60 -24.55
N GLN A 92 -1.27 13.54 -23.99
CA GLN A 92 -1.71 14.28 -22.80
C GLN A 92 -2.85 15.23 -23.18
N CYS A 93 -4.07 14.92 -22.73
CA CYS A 93 -5.20 15.82 -22.89
C CYS A 93 -5.08 17.06 -22.01
N THR A 94 -5.43 18.20 -22.58
CA THR A 94 -5.59 19.47 -21.88
C THR A 94 -7.04 19.62 -21.41
N PRO A 95 -7.29 20.41 -20.34
CA PRO A 95 -8.66 20.68 -19.91
C PRO A 95 -9.50 21.35 -21.02
N SER A 96 -8.88 22.20 -21.85
CA SER A 96 -9.55 22.84 -23.00
C SER A 96 -10.05 21.83 -24.04
N TYR A 97 -9.25 20.80 -24.33
CA TYR A 97 -9.67 19.73 -25.24
C TYR A 97 -10.87 18.95 -24.68
N ILE A 98 -10.85 18.63 -23.38
CA ILE A 98 -11.98 17.97 -22.72
C ILE A 98 -13.23 18.84 -22.76
N LYS A 99 -13.11 20.15 -22.50
CA LYS A 99 -14.25 21.05 -22.60
C LYS A 99 -14.85 21.04 -23.99
N GLN A 100 -14.03 21.23 -25.02
CA GLN A 100 -14.50 21.25 -26.41
C GLN A 100 -15.18 19.93 -26.81
N ALA A 101 -14.61 18.79 -26.41
CA ALA A 101 -15.11 17.48 -26.85
C ALA A 101 -16.28 16.94 -25.99
N CYS A 102 -16.32 17.24 -24.69
CA CYS A 102 -17.29 16.68 -23.74
C CYS A 102 -18.36 17.65 -23.25
N CYS A 103 -18.04 18.94 -23.16
CA CYS A 103 -18.91 19.94 -22.54
C CYS A 103 -18.67 21.36 -23.12
N PRO A 104 -18.85 21.58 -24.44
CA PRO A 104 -18.53 22.87 -25.07
C PRO A 104 -19.43 24.02 -24.61
N GLU A 105 -20.63 23.70 -24.10
CA GLU A 105 -21.64 24.66 -23.63
C GLU A 105 -21.44 25.11 -22.15
N LYS A 106 -20.30 24.80 -21.51
CA LYS A 106 -20.01 25.09 -20.08
C LYS A 106 -18.78 25.97 -19.88
#